data_AF-A0A7R9ZGA4-F1
#
_entry.id   AF-A0A7R9ZGA4-F1
#
_cell.length_a   1.000
_cell.length_b   1.000
_cell.length_c   1.000
_cell.angle_alpha   90.00
_cell.angle_beta   90.00
_cell.angle_gamma   90.00
#
_symmetry.space_group_name_H-M   'P 1'
#
loop_
_entity.id
_entity.type
_entity.pdbx_description
1 polymer ?
#
loop_
_entity_poly.entity_id
_entity_poly.type
_entity_poly.pdbx_seq_one_letter_code
_entity_poly.pdbx_strand_id
1 'polypeptide(L)'
;MTRPGGYVDWWGDRYLTANVLLKSAVGEEDEPRRLGRKYKLLVGKNSNLLVFGFLYNMADACDRIVIRRVQDVVRERWFEDALRKETYDAILVLAHMDLVDPLVTVILDAIREHAGEFMPVQFVTGHTHYRGEK
;
A
#
# COMPACT_ATOMS: atom_id res chain seq x y z
N MET A 1 8.83 -3.28 26.24
CA MET A 1 7.52 -2.98 26.86
C MET A 1 6.60 -2.41 25.79
N THR A 2 5.59 -3.16 25.37
CA THR A 2 4.60 -2.71 24.37
C THR A 2 3.58 -1.78 25.03
N ARG A 3 3.37 -0.59 24.46
CA ARG A 3 2.26 0.28 24.85
C ARG A 3 0.91 -0.38 24.49
N PRO A 4 -0.23 0.00 25.09
CA PRO A 4 -1.53 -0.68 24.95
C PRO A 4 -2.21 -0.73 23.54
N GLY A 5 -1.50 -0.67 22.40
CA GLY A 5 -2.10 -0.46 21.07
C GLY A 5 -1.87 -1.53 19.98
N GLY A 6 -1.38 -2.73 20.33
CA GLY A 6 -1.10 -3.75 19.32
C GLY A 6 -0.08 -3.31 18.24
N TYR A 7 0.05 -4.10 17.16
CA TYR A 7 1.07 -3.87 16.14
C TYR A 7 0.82 -2.61 15.31
N VAL A 8 -0.43 -2.38 14.89
CA VAL A 8 -0.78 -1.23 14.03
C VAL A 8 -0.55 0.09 14.76
N ASP A 9 -0.99 0.23 16.02
CA ASP A 9 -0.81 1.50 16.74
C ASP A 9 0.66 1.73 17.12
N TRP A 10 1.41 0.65 17.36
CA TRP A 10 2.85 0.75 17.64
C TRP A 10 3.63 1.35 16.47
N TRP A 11 3.34 0.88 15.25
CA TRP A 11 4.00 1.39 14.05
C TRP A 11 3.36 2.68 13.53
N GLY A 12 2.10 2.92 13.86
CA GLY A 12 1.37 4.16 13.58
C GLY A 12 1.38 4.48 12.09
N ASP A 13 1.90 5.65 11.74
CA ASP A 13 1.98 6.10 10.35
C ASP A 13 3.00 5.33 9.48
N ARG A 14 3.77 4.40 10.08
CA ARG A 14 4.70 3.50 9.36
C ARG A 14 4.07 2.16 8.99
N TYR A 15 2.86 1.86 9.46
CA TYR A 15 2.13 0.66 9.05
C TYR A 15 1.31 0.97 7.80
N LEU A 16 1.72 0.42 6.65
CA LEU A 16 1.16 0.77 5.34
C LEU A 16 0.27 -0.34 4.77
N THR A 17 -0.99 -0.03 4.52
CA THR A 17 -1.93 -0.83 3.71
C THR A 17 -2.87 0.09 2.93
N ALA A 18 -2.72 0.15 1.61
CA ALA A 18 -3.55 0.95 0.72
C ALA A 18 -4.94 0.34 0.52
N ASN A 19 -5.04 -0.99 0.58
CA ASN A 19 -6.23 -1.73 0.17
C ASN A 19 -6.86 -2.62 1.27
N VAL A 20 -6.47 -2.43 2.54
CA VAL A 20 -7.00 -3.20 3.68
C VAL A 20 -7.84 -2.31 4.59
N LEU A 21 -9.08 -2.73 4.83
CA LEU A 21 -10.05 -2.03 5.68
C LEU A 21 -10.59 -2.98 6.76
N LEU A 22 -11.05 -2.42 7.86
CA LEU A 22 -11.84 -3.06 8.90
C LEU A 22 -13.31 -2.69 8.69
N LYS A 23 -14.21 -3.68 8.70
CA LYS A 23 -15.66 -3.40 8.74
C LYS A 23 -16.00 -2.63 10.01
N SER A 24 -16.92 -1.67 9.90
CA SER A 24 -17.46 -0.92 11.03
C SER A 24 -18.18 -1.86 12.01
N ALA A 25 -18.22 -1.52 13.30
CA ALA A 25 -18.91 -2.34 14.27
C ALA A 25 -20.43 -2.35 14.01
N VAL A 26 -21.12 -3.41 14.43
CA VAL A 26 -22.59 -3.47 14.31
C VAL A 26 -23.20 -2.33 15.13
N GLY A 27 -23.92 -1.42 14.47
CA GLY A 27 -24.54 -0.25 15.10
C GLY A 27 -23.74 1.05 14.97
N GLU A 28 -22.53 1.00 14.40
CA GLU A 28 -21.86 2.20 13.88
C GLU A 28 -22.37 2.44 12.45
N GLU A 29 -22.99 3.60 12.24
CA GLU A 29 -23.20 4.11 10.89
C GLU A 29 -21.83 4.29 10.22
N ASP A 30 -21.80 4.03 8.92
CA ASP A 30 -20.77 4.48 7.97
C ASP A 30 -19.40 3.79 7.89
N GLU A 31 -19.03 3.60 6.62
CA GLU A 31 -17.74 3.37 5.95
C GLU A 31 -16.64 2.55 6.68
N PRO A 32 -16.12 1.47 6.06
CA PRO A 32 -15.01 0.69 6.60
C PRO A 32 -13.78 1.55 6.97
N ARG A 33 -13.26 1.35 8.18
CA ARG A 33 -12.07 2.05 8.67
C ARG A 33 -10.80 1.48 8.06
N ARG A 34 -9.86 2.33 7.63
CA ARG A 34 -8.54 1.87 7.15
C ARG A 34 -7.69 1.23 8.24
N LEU A 35 -7.01 0.14 7.90
CA LEU A 35 -6.06 -0.52 8.79
C LEU A 35 -4.63 -0.01 8.55
N GLY A 36 -4.33 1.23 8.96
CA GLY A 36 -3.03 1.87 8.71
C GLY A 36 -3.11 2.93 7.62
N ARG A 37 -1.95 3.33 7.08
CA ARG A 37 -1.84 4.39 6.06
C ARG A 37 -1.76 3.81 4.67
N LYS A 38 -2.26 4.53 3.66
CA LYS A 38 -2.18 4.07 2.27
C LYS A 38 -0.77 4.24 1.69
N TYR A 39 -0.15 5.36 2.02
CA TYR A 39 1.20 5.71 1.65
C TYR A 39 1.86 6.55 2.74
N LYS A 40 3.17 6.74 2.64
CA LYS A 40 3.95 7.68 3.45
C LYS A 40 5.08 8.27 2.62
N LEU A 41 5.29 9.58 2.76
CA LEU A 41 6.49 10.24 2.26
C LEU A 41 7.61 10.10 3.31
N LEU A 42 8.72 9.50 2.94
CA LEU A 42 9.95 9.46 3.73
C LEU A 42 10.88 10.55 3.23
N VAL A 43 11.08 11.58 4.05
CA VAL A 43 11.96 12.71 3.73
C VAL A 43 13.36 12.40 4.23
N GLY A 44 14.30 12.19 3.31
CA GLY A 44 15.70 12.00 3.62
C GLY A 44 16.47 13.33 3.56
N LYS A 45 17.78 13.26 3.81
CA LYS A 45 18.66 14.43 3.73
C LYS A 45 18.85 14.92 2.28
N ASN A 46 18.92 13.99 1.33
CA ASN A 46 19.25 14.26 -0.08
C ASN A 46 18.19 13.72 -1.05
N SER A 47 17.26 12.91 -0.58
CA SER A 47 16.22 12.32 -1.40
C SER A 47 14.97 11.98 -0.58
N ASN A 48 13.83 11.98 -1.26
CA ASN A 48 12.53 11.68 -0.71
C ASN A 48 11.96 10.42 -1.39
N LEU A 49 11.39 9.53 -0.59
CA LEU A 49 10.75 8.30 -1.09
C LEU A 49 9.24 8.36 -0.85
N LEU A 50 8.46 8.20 -1.91
CA LEU A 50 7.03 7.96 -1.80
C LEU A 50 6.80 6.45 -1.63
N VAL A 51 6.29 6.04 -0.47
CA VAL A 51 6.16 4.62 -0.11
C VAL A 51 4.70 4.20 -0.07
N PHE A 52 4.34 3.16 -0.83
CA PHE A 52 3.02 2.53 -0.79
C PHE A 52 3.07 1.16 -0.13
N GLY A 53 1.95 0.73 0.46
CA GLY A 53 1.77 -0.62 0.99
C GLY A 53 0.58 -1.33 0.34
N PHE A 54 0.75 -2.55 -0.19
CA PHE A 54 -0.34 -3.31 -0.81
C PHE A 54 -0.37 -4.76 -0.32
N LEU A 55 -1.58 -5.29 -0.13
CA LEU A 55 -1.83 -6.72 -0.05
C LEU A 55 -2.35 -7.21 -1.41
N TYR A 56 -2.03 -8.44 -1.80
CA TYR A 56 -2.69 -9.09 -2.94
C TYR A 56 -4.23 -9.14 -2.77
N ASN A 57 -4.93 -9.55 -3.83
CA ASN A 57 -6.39 -9.73 -3.80
C ASN A 57 -6.78 -10.99 -3.02
N MET A 58 -6.47 -11.02 -1.73
CA MET A 58 -6.80 -12.10 -0.80
C MET A 58 -8.32 -12.32 -0.73
N ALA A 59 -8.74 -13.57 -0.88
CA ALA A 59 -10.15 -13.97 -0.92
C ALA A 59 -10.64 -14.64 0.38
N ASP A 60 -9.72 -15.05 1.25
CA ASP A 60 -9.93 -15.83 2.47
C ASP A 60 -9.75 -14.99 3.74
N ALA A 61 -9.90 -13.66 3.63
CA ALA A 61 -9.90 -12.78 4.79
C ALA A 61 -11.10 -13.06 5.71
N CYS A 62 -10.90 -12.93 7.02
CA CYS A 62 -12.01 -13.09 7.97
C CYS A 62 -13.06 -12.00 7.79
N ASP A 63 -14.28 -12.24 8.29
CA ASP A 63 -15.43 -11.36 8.07
C ASP A 63 -15.26 -9.91 8.52
N ARG A 64 -14.28 -9.61 9.38
CA ARG A 64 -14.00 -8.25 9.84
C ARG A 64 -13.10 -7.44 8.92
N ILE A 65 -12.44 -8.10 7.97
CA ILE A 65 -11.48 -7.47 7.06
C ILE A 65 -12.11 -7.35 5.68
N VAL A 66 -11.91 -6.20 5.04
CA VAL A 66 -12.30 -5.97 3.65
C VAL A 66 -11.03 -5.67 2.87
N ILE A 67 -10.75 -6.52 1.89
CA ILE A 67 -9.66 -6.33 0.94
C ILE A 67 -10.24 -5.72 -0.33
N ARG A 68 -9.90 -4.46 -0.58
CA ARG A 68 -10.23 -3.81 -1.85
C ARG A 68 -9.28 -4.35 -2.92
N ARG A 69 -9.81 -4.62 -4.12
CA ARG A 69 -8.97 -5.11 -5.22
C ARG A 69 -7.94 -4.04 -5.61
N VAL A 70 -6.70 -4.47 -5.82
CA VAL A 70 -5.60 -3.57 -6.23
C VAL A 70 -5.97 -2.77 -7.47
N GLN A 71 -6.59 -3.41 -8.47
CA GLN A 71 -7.04 -2.78 -9.73
C GLN A 71 -8.00 -1.61 -9.50
N ASP A 72 -8.83 -1.68 -8.44
CA ASP A 72 -9.78 -0.61 -8.13
C ASP A 72 -9.09 0.49 -7.32
N VAL A 73 -8.21 0.11 -6.39
CA VAL A 73 -7.55 1.05 -5.46
C VAL A 73 -6.57 1.97 -6.18
N VAL A 74 -5.82 1.47 -7.17
CA VAL A 74 -4.88 2.30 -7.95
C VAL A 74 -5.58 3.33 -8.85
N ARG A 75 -6.88 3.19 -9.09
CA ARG A 75 -7.70 4.16 -9.84
C ARG A 75 -8.36 5.21 -8.96
N GLU A 76 -8.21 5.09 -7.64
CA GLU A 76 -8.81 6.07 -6.73
C GLU A 76 -8.04 7.39 -6.76
N ARG A 77 -8.76 8.50 -6.67
CA ARG A 77 -8.20 9.86 -6.75
C ARG A 77 -7.03 10.12 -5.79
N TRP A 78 -7.03 9.53 -4.60
CA TRP A 78 -5.93 9.72 -3.65
C TRP A 78 -4.59 9.16 -4.16
N PHE A 79 -4.63 8.11 -4.99
CA PHE A 79 -3.43 7.47 -5.52
C PHE A 79 -2.79 8.36 -6.58
N GLU A 80 -3.61 8.86 -7.51
CA GLU A 80 -3.20 9.89 -8.47
C GLU A 80 -2.69 11.14 -7.75
N ASP A 81 -3.43 11.64 -6.76
CA ASP A 81 -3.05 12.83 -6.00
C ASP A 81 -1.69 12.64 -5.30
N ALA A 82 -1.43 11.47 -4.70
CA ALA A 82 -0.14 11.16 -4.08
C ALA A 82 1.00 11.17 -5.11
N LEU A 83 0.77 10.64 -6.31
CA LEU A 83 1.79 10.60 -7.36
C LEU A 83 2.03 11.97 -8.02
N ARG A 84 1.01 12.82 -8.14
CA ARG A 84 1.11 14.11 -8.83
C ARG A 84 1.46 15.29 -7.93
N LYS A 85 1.08 15.27 -6.64
CA LYS A 85 1.17 16.44 -5.75
C LYS A 85 2.31 16.36 -4.74
N GLU A 86 2.75 15.16 -4.38
CA GLU A 86 3.88 14.99 -3.47
C GLU A 86 5.21 15.23 -4.21
N THR A 87 6.23 15.68 -3.49
CA THR A 87 7.59 15.89 -4.03
C THR A 87 8.50 14.74 -3.59
N TYR A 88 8.88 13.87 -4.53
CA TYR A 88 9.69 12.68 -4.29
C TYR A 88 10.66 12.41 -5.44
N ASP A 89 11.72 11.66 -5.15
CA ASP A 89 12.78 11.31 -6.11
C ASP A 89 12.69 9.85 -6.57
N ALA A 90 12.00 9.01 -5.78
CA ALA A 90 11.79 7.60 -6.07
C ALA A 90 10.53 7.07 -5.37
N ILE A 91 10.02 5.94 -5.86
CA ILE A 91 8.87 5.24 -5.30
C ILE A 91 9.29 3.87 -4.77
N LEU A 92 8.82 3.53 -3.58
CA LEU A 92 8.96 2.20 -2.98
C LEU A 92 7.57 1.58 -2.81
N VAL A 93 7.38 0.37 -3.32
CA VAL A 93 6.15 -0.38 -3.13
C VAL A 93 6.44 -1.60 -2.25
N LEU A 94 5.91 -1.56 -1.03
CA LEU A 94 5.92 -2.71 -0.12
C LEU A 94 4.67 -3.55 -0.43
N ALA A 95 4.85 -4.70 -1.06
CA ALA A 95 3.75 -5.51 -1.55
C ALA A 95 3.80 -6.92 -0.95
N HIS A 96 2.78 -7.30 -0.19
CA HIS A 96 2.63 -8.70 0.22
C HIS A 96 1.90 -9.47 -0.88
N MET A 97 2.63 -9.80 -1.95
CA MET A 97 2.21 -10.59 -3.12
C MET A 97 3.45 -11.23 -3.76
N ASP A 98 3.26 -12.20 -4.64
CA ASP A 98 4.37 -12.84 -5.34
C ASP A 98 5.12 -11.85 -6.26
N LEU A 99 6.43 -12.08 -6.47
CA LEU A 99 7.26 -11.28 -7.37
C LEU A 99 6.75 -11.25 -8.83
N VAL A 100 6.21 -12.36 -9.32
CA VAL A 100 5.65 -12.48 -10.68
C VAL A 100 4.13 -12.37 -10.70
N ASP A 101 3.52 -11.94 -9.59
CA ASP A 101 2.08 -11.68 -9.54
C ASP A 101 1.70 -10.58 -10.55
N PRO A 102 0.68 -10.80 -11.42
CA PRO A 102 0.20 -9.77 -12.34
C PRO A 102 -0.17 -8.44 -11.67
N LEU A 103 -0.54 -8.45 -10.38
CA LEU A 103 -0.83 -7.25 -9.60
C LEU A 103 0.39 -6.33 -9.45
N VAL A 104 1.61 -6.86 -9.49
CA VAL A 104 2.83 -6.03 -9.52
C VAL A 104 2.84 -5.16 -10.77
N THR A 105 2.53 -5.74 -11.93
CA THR A 105 2.42 -5.02 -13.21
C THR A 105 1.28 -4.01 -13.17
N VAL A 106 0.11 -4.37 -12.62
CA VAL A 106 -1.02 -3.43 -12.47
C VAL A 106 -0.62 -2.18 -11.67
N ILE A 107 0.09 -2.35 -10.55
CA ILE A 107 0.54 -1.23 -9.73
C ILE A 107 1.59 -0.41 -10.47
N LEU A 108 2.56 -1.08 -11.10
CA LEU A 108 3.62 -0.40 -11.84
C LEU A 108 3.04 0.45 -12.99
N ASP A 109 2.13 -0.10 -13.78
CA ASP A 109 1.50 0.60 -14.91
C ASP A 109 0.74 1.85 -14.43
N ALA A 110 -0.02 1.73 -13.33
CA ALA A 110 -0.73 2.88 -12.74
C ALA A 110 0.23 3.94 -12.19
N ILE A 111 1.38 3.54 -11.62
CA ILE A 111 2.43 4.49 -11.22
C ILE A 111 2.99 5.19 -12.46
N ARG A 112 3.31 4.45 -13.52
CA ARG A 112 3.90 4.99 -14.76
C ARG A 112 2.98 5.99 -15.45
N GLU A 113 1.66 5.76 -15.42
CA GLU A 113 0.65 6.66 -15.96
C GLU A 113 0.69 8.07 -15.32
N HIS A 114 1.00 8.16 -14.02
CA HIS A 114 0.93 9.42 -13.29
C HIS A 114 2.29 10.04 -12.94
N ALA A 115 3.32 9.22 -12.68
CA ALA A 115 4.66 9.64 -12.31
C ALA A 115 5.66 9.62 -13.48
N GLY A 116 5.28 9.03 -14.62
CA GLY A 116 6.11 8.95 -15.83
C GLY A 116 7.00 7.72 -15.91
N GLU A 117 7.47 7.46 -17.14
CA GLU A 117 8.22 6.24 -17.50
C GLU A 117 9.59 6.14 -16.78
N PHE A 118 10.25 7.28 -16.56
CA PHE A 118 11.61 7.34 -16.02
C PHE A 118 11.69 7.39 -14.49
N MET A 119 10.55 7.47 -13.78
CA MET A 119 10.55 7.53 -12.32
C MET A 119 11.19 6.25 -11.72
N PRO A 120 12.17 6.30 -10.81
CA PRO A 120 12.67 5.10 -10.15
C PRO A 120 11.58 4.46 -9.28
N VAL A 121 11.30 3.16 -9.49
CA VAL A 121 10.32 2.39 -8.71
C VAL A 121 10.95 1.08 -8.26
N GLN A 122 10.99 0.83 -6.95
CA GLN A 122 11.43 -0.43 -6.37
C GLN A 122 10.24 -1.15 -5.74
N PHE A 123 10.08 -2.43 -6.03
CA PHE A 123 9.15 -3.31 -5.32
C PHE A 123 9.91 -4.15 -4.29
N VAL A 124 9.33 -4.31 -3.11
CA VAL A 124 9.72 -5.34 -2.13
C VAL A 124 8.51 -6.25 -1.97
N THR A 125 8.59 -7.42 -2.59
CA THR A 125 7.51 -8.42 -2.66
C THR A 125 7.65 -9.52 -1.60
N GLY A 126 6.70 -10.45 -1.54
CA GLY A 126 6.67 -11.50 -0.50
C GLY A 126 5.67 -12.62 -0.80
N HIS A 127 4.94 -13.07 0.23
CA HIS A 127 3.89 -14.10 0.18
C HIS A 127 4.36 -15.55 -0.10
N THR A 128 5.20 -15.77 -1.11
CA THR A 128 5.52 -17.12 -1.62
C THR A 128 6.76 -17.77 -1.02
N HIS A 129 7.43 -17.08 -0.09
CA HIS A 129 8.50 -17.62 0.76
C HIS A 129 9.72 -18.16 -0.01
N TYR A 130 9.98 -17.69 -1.23
CA TYR A 130 11.24 -17.95 -1.95
C TYR A 130 12.06 -16.67 -2.14
N ARG A 131 13.29 -16.83 -2.64
CA ARG A 131 14.18 -15.73 -3.02
C ARG A 131 14.13 -15.53 -4.52
N GLY A 132 13.77 -14.33 -4.98
CA GLY A 132 13.76 -13.97 -6.39
C GLY A 132 14.13 -12.51 -6.61
N GLU A 133 14.58 -12.20 -7.83
CA GLU A 133 14.74 -10.84 -8.34
C GLU A 133 14.13 -10.75 -9.73
N LYS A 134 13.62 -9.56 -10.10
CA LYS A 134 13.01 -9.28 -11.41
C LYS A 134 13.27 -7.82 -11.79
#